data_AF-A0A350XLH2-F1
#
_entry.id   AF-A0A350XLH2-F1
#
_cell.length_a   1.000
_cell.length_b   1.000
_cell.length_c   1.000
_cell.angle_alpha   90.00
_cell.angle_beta   90.00
_cell.angle_gamma   90.00
#
_symmetry.space_group_name_H-M   'P 1'
#
loop_
_entity.id
_entity.type
_entity.pdbx_description
1 polymer ?
#
loop_
_entity_poly.entity_id
_entity_poly.type
_entity_poly.pdbx_seq_one_letter_code
_entity_poly.pdbx_strand_id
1 'polypeptide(L)'
;MTSFKELKNKIRYLSGSLFYLTFAPKAWLYSRQRDWLEKKYQMPPTGEGFDNPGKLLRAESTQSGANFYFEQAELEICFLAEDFVRIDWKPGIPPIPYAIARTNWQPVQTHLEETPERTTLSSSALKVSVSFDGSLTMCDAQGNILRSELPPQKKPDGWLHKAQLRQEEHIYGLGERANRLNLRLARETTEKGELTDQPKSFRMWNYDAAGKYGPGSDPMYISIPVYLGLHQQGSYLIFYENSYEARFTFADVATADFDGGALRYYFSVGSPAQVLSRYTELTGRAPLPPRWALGYHQSRWGYRTEQAVRETAQQFKALDLPLSAIHMDIDV
;
A
#
# COMPACT_ATOMS: atom_id res chain seq x y z
N MET A 1 -44.71 -25.69 20.36
CA MET A 1 -44.47 -25.19 18.98
C MET A 1 -43.02 -24.80 18.68
N THR A 2 -42.15 -24.59 19.68
CA THR A 2 -40.73 -24.20 19.53
C THR A 2 -39.80 -25.34 19.08
N SER A 3 -40.00 -26.56 19.57
CA SER A 3 -39.13 -27.72 19.28
C SER A 3 -39.11 -28.16 17.80
N PHE A 4 -40.25 -28.08 17.10
CA PHE A 4 -40.35 -28.51 15.70
C PHE A 4 -39.64 -27.55 14.72
N LYS A 5 -39.64 -26.25 15.05
CA LYS A 5 -38.96 -25.21 14.26
C LYS A 5 -37.44 -25.32 14.40
N GLU A 6 -36.95 -25.62 15.61
CA GLU A 6 -35.54 -25.89 15.86
C GLU A 6 -35.06 -27.15 15.13
N LEU A 7 -35.82 -28.24 15.18
CA LEU A 7 -35.48 -29.48 14.49
C LEU A 7 -35.43 -29.28 12.96
N LYS A 8 -36.42 -28.57 12.41
CA LYS A 8 -36.45 -28.21 10.97
C LYS A 8 -35.25 -27.35 10.58
N ASN A 9 -34.85 -26.38 11.42
CA ASN A 9 -33.67 -25.56 11.18
C ASN A 9 -32.37 -26.37 11.25
N LYS A 10 -32.25 -27.30 12.21
CA LYS A 10 -31.09 -28.20 12.33
C LYS A 10 -30.95 -29.12 11.11
N ILE A 11 -32.05 -29.70 10.63
CA ILE A 11 -32.05 -30.55 9.43
C ILE A 11 -31.72 -29.72 8.18
N ARG A 12 -32.25 -28.51 8.06
CA ARG A 12 -31.94 -27.60 6.94
C ARG A 12 -30.48 -27.15 6.97
N TYR A 13 -29.92 -26.90 8.15
CA TYR A 13 -28.51 -26.61 8.33
C TYR A 13 -27.65 -27.81 7.90
N LEU A 14 -27.91 -29.01 8.44
CA LEU A 14 -27.19 -30.24 8.10
C LEU A 14 -27.22 -30.55 6.60
N SER A 15 -28.38 -30.46 5.96
CA SER A 15 -28.51 -30.66 4.50
C SER A 15 -27.77 -29.60 3.69
N GLY A 16 -27.81 -28.33 4.13
CA GLY A 16 -26.98 -27.27 3.56
C GLY A 16 -25.48 -27.51 3.75
N SER A 17 -25.05 -28.06 4.89
CA SER A 17 -23.66 -28.43 5.14
C SER A 17 -23.19 -29.60 4.25
N LEU A 18 -24.06 -30.58 4.03
CA LEU A 18 -23.82 -31.74 3.15
C LEU A 18 -23.63 -31.31 1.69
N PHE A 19 -24.32 -30.26 1.24
CA PHE A 19 -24.07 -29.66 -0.08
C PHE A 19 -22.62 -29.18 -0.23
N TYR A 20 -22.03 -28.56 0.80
CA TYR A 20 -20.63 -28.12 0.76
C TYR A 20 -19.62 -29.28 0.75
N LEU A 21 -19.98 -30.46 1.28
CA LEU A 21 -19.13 -31.65 1.21
C LEU A 21 -18.89 -32.11 -0.24
N THR A 22 -19.79 -31.78 -1.18
CA THR A 22 -19.58 -32.05 -2.61
C THR A 22 -18.42 -31.24 -3.21
N PHE A 23 -18.05 -30.11 -2.59
CA PHE A 23 -16.92 -29.28 -2.99
C PHE A 23 -15.61 -29.66 -2.28
N ALA A 24 -15.66 -30.44 -1.20
CA ALA A 24 -14.48 -30.83 -0.44
C ALA A 24 -13.41 -31.55 -1.30
N PRO A 25 -13.77 -32.48 -2.22
CA PRO A 25 -12.78 -33.10 -3.11
C PRO A 25 -12.13 -32.09 -4.07
N LYS A 26 -12.92 -31.13 -4.59
CA LYS A 26 -12.43 -30.07 -5.47
C LYS A 26 -11.51 -29.10 -4.74
N ALA A 27 -11.89 -28.69 -3.53
CA ALA A 27 -11.07 -27.84 -2.68
C ALA A 27 -9.74 -28.51 -2.34
N TRP A 28 -9.76 -29.81 -2.01
CA TRP A 28 -8.55 -30.57 -1.73
C TRP A 28 -7.65 -30.72 -2.97
N LEU A 29 -8.22 -31.09 -4.12
CA LEU A 29 -7.49 -31.19 -5.39
C LEU A 29 -6.89 -29.83 -5.79
N TYR A 30 -7.67 -28.75 -5.68
CA TYR A 30 -7.23 -27.39 -5.94
C TYR A 30 -6.08 -26.99 -5.02
N SER A 31 -6.21 -27.17 -3.70
CA SER A 31 -5.15 -26.86 -2.74
C SER A 31 -3.88 -27.64 -3.05
N ARG A 32 -3.98 -28.95 -3.37
CA ARG A 32 -2.81 -29.74 -3.77
C ARG A 32 -2.18 -29.27 -5.07
N GLN A 33 -2.99 -28.91 -6.07
CA GLN A 33 -2.50 -28.39 -7.34
C GLN A 33 -1.81 -27.04 -7.15
N ARG A 34 -2.42 -26.15 -6.35
CA ARG A 34 -1.83 -24.87 -5.93
C ARG A 34 -0.51 -25.10 -5.21
N ASP A 35 -0.49 -25.92 -4.15
CA ASP A 35 0.73 -26.17 -3.37
C ASP A 35 1.82 -26.83 -4.23
N TRP A 36 1.46 -27.66 -5.21
CA TRP A 36 2.41 -28.22 -6.19
C TRP A 36 2.98 -27.14 -7.12
N LEU A 37 2.14 -26.25 -7.64
CA LEU A 37 2.57 -25.10 -8.45
C LEU A 37 3.44 -24.15 -7.62
N GLU A 38 3.03 -23.81 -6.41
CA GLU A 38 3.78 -22.94 -5.49
C GLU A 38 5.14 -23.54 -5.14
N LYS A 39 5.24 -24.86 -4.88
CA LYS A 39 6.52 -25.54 -4.69
C LYS A 39 7.40 -25.50 -5.94
N LYS A 40 6.81 -25.60 -7.14
CA LYS A 40 7.55 -25.55 -8.40
C LYS A 40 8.13 -24.15 -8.66
N TYR A 41 7.44 -23.10 -8.22
CA TYR A 41 7.84 -21.70 -8.39
C TYR A 41 8.31 -21.06 -7.07
N GLN A 42 8.62 -21.89 -6.07
CA GLN A 42 9.13 -21.41 -4.80
C GLN A 42 10.50 -20.84 -5.09
N MET A 43 10.62 -19.52 -5.00
CA MET A 43 11.89 -18.87 -5.21
C MET A 43 12.83 -19.31 -4.09
N PRO A 44 14.09 -19.64 -4.41
CA PRO A 44 15.07 -19.91 -3.37
C PRO A 44 15.19 -18.69 -2.45
N PRO A 45 15.46 -18.88 -1.14
CA PRO A 45 15.64 -17.77 -0.22
C PRO A 45 16.65 -16.78 -0.78
N THR A 46 16.34 -15.49 -0.72
CA THR A 46 17.27 -14.45 -1.17
C THR A 46 18.38 -14.23 -0.14
N GLY A 47 19.33 -15.16 -0.07
CA GLY A 47 20.53 -15.10 0.78
C GLY A 47 20.24 -15.04 2.28
N GLU A 48 21.29 -14.92 3.09
CA GLU A 48 21.15 -14.54 4.50
C GLU A 48 20.70 -13.08 4.60
N GLY A 49 19.83 -12.77 5.55
CA GLY A 49 19.44 -11.38 5.86
C GLY A 49 20.59 -10.63 6.56
N PHE A 50 20.49 -9.31 6.61
CA PHE A 50 21.43 -8.45 7.33
C PHE A 50 20.69 -7.33 8.07
N ASP A 51 21.18 -6.98 9.26
CA ASP A 51 20.55 -5.96 10.12
C ASP A 51 20.73 -4.53 9.61
N ASN A 52 21.78 -4.28 8.83
CA ASN A 52 22.08 -3.00 8.20
C ASN A 52 22.96 -3.24 6.94
N PRO A 53 22.99 -2.30 5.98
CA PRO A 53 23.74 -2.46 4.74
C PRO A 53 25.27 -2.50 4.91
N GLY A 54 25.79 -2.19 6.11
CA GLY A 54 27.23 -2.04 6.37
C GLY A 54 27.73 -0.64 6.01
N LYS A 55 29.06 -0.48 5.94
CA LYS A 55 29.67 0.81 5.63
C LYS A 55 29.53 1.16 4.15
N LEU A 56 29.30 2.44 3.86
CA LEU A 56 29.39 2.98 2.51
C LEU A 56 30.84 2.89 2.01
N LEU A 57 31.04 2.19 0.90
CA LEU A 57 32.36 1.97 0.31
C LEU A 57 32.68 3.00 -0.78
N ARG A 58 31.68 3.33 -1.60
CA ARG A 58 31.80 4.30 -2.71
C ARG A 58 30.43 4.74 -3.21
N ALA A 59 30.40 5.89 -3.88
CA ALA A 59 29.26 6.40 -4.63
C ALA A 59 29.66 6.68 -6.09
N GLU A 60 28.74 6.45 -7.02
CA GLU A 60 28.93 6.72 -8.44
C GLU A 60 27.76 7.52 -8.99
N SER A 61 28.06 8.67 -9.58
CA SER A 61 27.04 9.49 -10.24
C SER A 61 26.48 8.77 -11.48
N THR A 62 25.19 8.93 -11.71
CA THR A 62 24.49 8.50 -12.93
C THR A 62 23.91 9.72 -13.65
N GLN A 63 23.22 9.51 -14.77
CA GLN A 63 22.64 10.61 -15.56
C GLN A 63 21.62 11.46 -14.77
N SER A 64 20.89 10.84 -13.84
CA SER A 64 19.82 11.50 -13.06
C SER A 64 19.92 11.16 -11.57
N GLY A 65 21.10 10.80 -11.06
CA GLY A 65 21.21 10.43 -9.66
C GLY A 65 22.54 9.77 -9.31
N ALA A 66 22.52 8.74 -8.46
CA ALA A 66 23.73 8.01 -8.07
C ALA A 66 23.43 6.58 -7.59
N ASN A 67 24.43 5.71 -7.74
CA ASN A 67 24.50 4.39 -7.12
C ASN A 67 25.45 4.45 -5.93
N PHE A 68 25.07 3.83 -4.82
CA PHE A 68 25.85 3.73 -3.60
C PHE A 68 26.09 2.26 -3.29
N TYR A 69 27.34 1.93 -2.97
CA TYR A 69 27.77 0.56 -2.74
C TYR A 69 28.20 0.41 -1.29
N PHE A 70 27.47 -0.43 -0.55
CA PHE A 70 27.77 -0.78 0.83
C PHE A 70 28.39 -2.18 0.90
N GLU A 71 28.87 -2.58 2.07
CA GLU A 71 29.45 -3.91 2.29
C GLU A 71 28.48 -5.06 1.99
N GLN A 72 27.18 -4.87 2.25
CA GLN A 72 26.15 -5.92 2.15
C GLN A 72 24.99 -5.55 1.21
N ALA A 73 24.92 -4.31 0.72
CA ALA A 73 23.80 -3.80 -0.06
C ALA A 73 24.25 -2.83 -1.16
N GLU A 74 23.37 -2.61 -2.13
CA GLU A 74 23.47 -1.49 -3.08
C GLU A 74 22.24 -0.62 -2.97
N LEU A 75 22.40 0.68 -3.18
CA LEU A 75 21.33 1.65 -3.18
C LEU A 75 21.39 2.44 -4.49
N GLU A 76 20.30 2.44 -5.25
CA GLU A 76 20.10 3.37 -6.36
C GLU A 76 19.19 4.51 -5.90
N ILE A 77 19.63 5.75 -6.13
CA ILE A 77 18.78 6.94 -6.02
C ILE A 77 18.70 7.58 -7.41
N CYS A 78 17.50 7.65 -7.96
CA CYS A 78 17.25 8.18 -9.30
C CYS A 78 16.17 9.27 -9.24
N PHE A 79 16.52 10.51 -9.60
CA PHE A 79 15.58 11.60 -9.75
C PHE A 79 14.76 11.41 -11.03
N LEU A 80 13.44 11.36 -10.86
CA LEU A 80 12.45 11.30 -11.93
C LEU A 80 11.96 12.71 -12.29
N ALA A 81 11.94 13.60 -11.30
CA ALA A 81 11.78 15.03 -11.43
C ALA A 81 12.58 15.70 -10.31
N GLU A 82 12.77 17.02 -10.37
CA GLU A 82 13.49 17.79 -9.35
C GLU A 82 13.01 17.50 -7.91
N ASP A 83 11.71 17.28 -7.73
CA ASP A 83 11.02 17.07 -6.45
C ASP A 83 10.63 15.60 -6.20
N PHE A 84 11.15 14.66 -6.99
CA PHE A 84 10.67 13.28 -7.02
C PHE A 84 11.77 12.26 -7.33
N VAL A 85 11.99 11.32 -6.40
CA VAL A 85 13.04 10.28 -6.52
C VAL A 85 12.45 8.88 -6.43
N ARG A 86 13.04 7.96 -7.20
CA ARG A 86 12.98 6.52 -6.94
C ARG A 86 14.19 6.13 -6.09
N ILE A 87 13.94 5.36 -5.04
CA ILE A 87 14.96 4.77 -4.17
C ILE A 87 14.80 3.25 -4.22
N ASP A 88 15.88 2.55 -4.54
CA ASP A 88 15.87 1.10 -4.75
C ASP A 88 17.05 0.45 -4.03
N TRP A 89 16.76 -0.25 -2.94
CA TRP A 89 17.74 -1.04 -2.19
C TRP A 89 17.81 -2.47 -2.71
N LYS A 90 19.03 -2.95 -2.92
CA LYS A 90 19.37 -4.31 -3.36
C LYS A 90 20.17 -5.03 -2.27
N PRO A 91 20.03 -6.36 -2.14
CA PRO A 91 19.32 -7.28 -3.04
C PRO A 91 17.80 -7.32 -2.82
N GLY A 92 17.06 -7.56 -3.89
CA GLY A 92 15.61 -7.68 -3.83
C GLY A 92 15.06 -8.01 -5.20
N ILE A 93 13.91 -8.69 -5.23
CA ILE A 93 13.24 -9.01 -6.49
C ILE A 93 12.25 -7.89 -6.76
N PRO A 94 12.50 -7.02 -7.76
CA PRO A 94 11.56 -5.98 -8.10
C PRO A 94 10.24 -6.61 -8.55
N PRO A 95 9.08 -6.03 -8.21
CA PRO A 95 7.83 -6.57 -8.69
C PRO A 95 7.75 -6.44 -10.21
N ILE A 96 6.95 -7.30 -10.83
CA ILE A 96 6.44 -7.01 -12.17
C ILE A 96 5.66 -5.70 -12.04
N PRO A 97 5.97 -4.66 -12.83
CA PRO A 97 5.32 -3.37 -12.70
C PRO A 97 3.80 -3.51 -12.81
N TYR A 98 3.10 -3.28 -11.69
CA TYR A 98 1.64 -3.40 -11.59
C TYR A 98 0.96 -2.04 -11.40
N ALA A 99 1.71 -1.05 -10.91
CA ALA A 99 1.22 0.27 -10.56
C ALA A 99 1.93 1.41 -11.29
N ILE A 100 2.88 1.12 -12.19
CA ILE A 100 3.69 2.15 -12.87
C ILE A 100 3.15 2.35 -14.30
N ALA A 101 2.59 3.52 -14.56
CA ALA A 101 2.12 3.92 -15.89
C ALA A 101 3.19 4.68 -16.68
N ARG A 102 4.04 5.46 -16.01
CA ARG A 102 5.10 6.25 -16.65
C ARG A 102 6.48 5.73 -16.29
N THR A 103 7.20 5.31 -17.32
CA THR A 103 8.61 4.85 -17.22
C THR A 103 9.60 5.83 -17.84
N ASN A 104 9.17 6.63 -18.82
CA ASN A 104 10.03 7.56 -19.54
C ASN A 104 10.00 8.94 -18.86
N TRP A 105 11.07 9.24 -18.13
CA TRP A 105 11.30 10.51 -17.44
C TRP A 105 12.43 11.27 -18.12
N GLN A 106 12.34 12.61 -18.11
CA GLN A 106 13.42 13.43 -18.64
C GLN A 106 14.58 13.42 -17.64
N PRO A 107 15.85 13.42 -18.11
CA PRO A 107 16.99 13.52 -17.22
C PRO A 107 16.92 14.75 -16.33
N VAL A 108 17.26 14.58 -15.06
CA VAL A 108 17.30 15.65 -14.05
C VAL A 108 18.76 15.96 -13.77
N GLN A 109 19.13 17.25 -13.79
CA GLN A 109 20.50 17.64 -13.46
C GLN A 109 20.71 17.47 -11.96
N THR A 110 21.65 16.59 -11.59
CA THR A 110 21.97 16.31 -10.19
C THR A 110 23.43 16.65 -9.87
N HIS A 111 23.67 17.10 -8.64
CA HIS A 111 25.00 17.31 -8.10
C HIS A 111 25.25 16.37 -6.92
N LEU A 112 26.37 15.64 -6.99
CA LEU A 112 26.84 14.76 -5.92
C LEU A 112 27.97 15.46 -5.15
N GLU A 113 27.78 15.63 -3.85
CA GLU A 113 28.77 16.23 -2.95
C GLU A 113 29.16 15.22 -1.87
N GLU A 114 30.45 14.92 -1.78
CA GLU A 114 30.99 13.98 -0.80
C GLU A 114 31.61 14.74 0.37
N THR A 115 31.23 14.34 1.59
CA THR A 115 31.86 14.78 2.84
C THR A 115 32.34 13.54 3.61
N PRO A 116 33.22 13.68 4.62
CA PRO A 116 33.69 12.54 5.39
C PRO A 116 32.59 11.72 6.08
N GLU A 117 31.44 12.33 6.38
CA GLU A 117 30.35 11.70 7.14
C GLU A 117 29.18 11.22 6.26
N ARG A 118 28.96 11.86 5.12
CA ARG A 118 27.82 11.61 4.23
C ARG A 118 28.10 12.04 2.80
N THR A 119 27.39 11.42 1.87
CA THR A 119 27.34 11.83 0.47
C THR A 119 25.94 12.38 0.15
N THR A 120 25.87 13.59 -0.38
CA THR A 120 24.62 14.29 -0.66
C THR A 120 24.38 14.36 -2.17
N LEU A 121 23.27 13.81 -2.63
CA LEU A 121 22.78 13.95 -3.99
C LEU A 121 21.69 15.01 -4.02
N SER A 122 21.81 16.00 -4.91
CA SER A 122 20.92 17.17 -4.92
C SER A 122 20.41 17.51 -6.31
N SER A 123 19.15 17.92 -6.35
CA SER A 123 18.50 18.61 -7.46
C SER A 123 18.23 20.07 -7.05
N SER A 124 17.49 20.81 -7.88
CA SER A 124 17.03 22.16 -7.53
C SER A 124 15.98 22.21 -6.41
N ALA A 125 15.26 21.10 -6.15
CA ALA A 125 14.12 21.07 -5.22
C ALA A 125 14.28 20.11 -4.03
N LEU A 126 15.11 19.08 -4.15
CA LEU A 126 15.26 18.01 -3.16
C LEU A 126 16.73 17.60 -3.02
N LYS A 127 17.15 17.37 -1.78
CA LYS A 127 18.45 16.81 -1.43
C LYS A 127 18.25 15.49 -0.70
N VAL A 128 18.98 14.46 -1.12
CA VAL A 128 19.00 13.16 -0.47
C VAL A 128 20.43 12.89 0.01
N SER A 129 20.61 12.90 1.32
CA SER A 129 21.88 12.63 1.98
C SER A 129 21.95 11.18 2.40
N VAL A 130 23.02 10.50 2.02
CA VAL A 130 23.34 9.11 2.36
C VAL A 130 24.48 9.11 3.37
N SER A 131 24.20 8.67 4.59
CA SER A 131 25.21 8.53 5.64
C SER A 131 26.06 7.27 5.46
N PHE A 132 27.21 7.22 6.13
CA PHE A 132 28.13 6.07 6.07
C PHE A 132 27.50 4.73 6.49
N ASP A 133 26.46 4.73 7.32
CA ASP A 133 25.78 3.54 7.84
C ASP A 133 24.54 3.13 7.02
N GLY A 134 24.21 3.89 5.97
CA GLY A 134 23.03 3.67 5.14
C GLY A 134 21.76 4.38 5.60
N SER A 135 21.83 5.22 6.64
CA SER A 135 20.74 6.13 6.97
C SER A 135 20.57 7.20 5.90
N LEU A 136 19.32 7.58 5.62
CA LEU A 136 18.97 8.57 4.60
C LEU A 136 18.34 9.81 5.24
N THR A 137 18.66 10.98 4.72
CA THR A 137 17.97 12.23 5.09
C THR A 137 17.50 12.95 3.84
N MET A 138 16.21 13.25 3.77
CA MET A 138 15.60 14.00 2.68
C MET A 138 15.35 15.42 3.15
N CYS A 139 15.89 16.39 2.41
CA CYS A 139 15.69 17.82 2.68
C CYS A 139 15.08 18.53 1.48
N ASP A 140 14.34 19.61 1.73
CA ASP A 140 13.99 20.55 0.67
C ASP A 140 15.22 21.33 0.14
N ALA A 141 15.00 22.18 -0.86
CA ALA A 141 16.04 23.04 -1.43
C ALA A 141 16.69 23.98 -0.40
N GLN A 142 15.94 24.40 0.62
CA GLN A 142 16.39 25.28 1.71
C GLN A 142 17.21 24.53 2.76
N GLY A 143 17.24 23.20 2.72
CA GLY A 143 17.94 22.35 3.67
C GLY A 143 17.11 21.98 4.90
N ASN A 144 15.81 22.29 4.93
CA ASN A 144 14.93 21.81 5.98
C ASN A 144 14.76 20.31 5.81
N ILE A 145 15.02 19.56 6.87
CA ILE A 145 14.79 18.12 6.87
C ILE A 145 13.29 17.89 6.71
N LEU A 146 12.91 17.01 5.80
CA LEU A 146 11.52 16.56 5.63
C LEU A 146 11.36 15.16 6.19
N ARG A 147 12.39 14.32 6.06
CA ARG A 147 12.34 12.93 6.54
C ARG A 147 13.73 12.40 6.85
N SER A 148 13.82 11.57 7.89
CA SER A 148 15.05 10.87 8.28
C SER A 148 14.76 9.37 8.40
N GLU A 149 15.45 8.58 7.60
CA GLU A 149 15.31 7.12 7.52
C GLU A 149 16.49 6.44 8.20
N LEU A 150 16.19 5.39 8.95
CA LEU A 150 17.21 4.53 9.57
C LEU A 150 17.77 3.56 8.51
N PRO A 151 18.96 2.99 8.72
CA PRO A 151 19.47 1.96 7.83
C PRO A 151 18.46 0.81 7.68
N PRO A 152 18.17 0.36 6.46
CA PRO A 152 17.19 -0.70 6.25
C PRO A 152 17.78 -2.06 6.67
N GLN A 153 16.92 -2.95 7.14
CA GLN A 153 17.25 -4.33 7.47
C GLN A 153 16.71 -5.26 6.37
N LYS A 154 17.58 -6.09 5.80
CA LYS A 154 17.19 -7.17 4.88
C LYS A 154 16.82 -8.39 5.71
N LYS A 155 15.56 -8.83 5.62
CA LYS A 155 15.13 -10.16 6.10
C LYS A 155 15.47 -11.21 5.03
N PRO A 156 15.45 -12.52 5.33
CA PRO A 156 15.73 -13.56 4.33
C PRO A 156 14.95 -13.38 3.02
N ASP A 157 13.65 -13.06 3.11
CA ASP A 157 12.79 -12.90 1.93
C ASP A 157 12.32 -11.47 1.68
N GLY A 158 12.31 -10.61 2.72
CA GLY A 158 11.75 -9.25 2.65
C GLY A 158 12.64 -8.18 3.29
N TRP A 159 12.03 -7.05 3.65
CA TRP A 159 12.76 -5.88 4.15
C TRP A 159 11.99 -5.19 5.28
N LEU A 160 12.73 -4.67 6.24
CA LEU A 160 12.22 -3.78 7.28
C LEU A 160 12.78 -2.38 7.05
N HIS A 161 11.89 -1.43 6.75
CA HIS A 161 12.23 -0.03 6.52
C HIS A 161 11.66 0.84 7.63
N LYS A 162 12.47 1.73 8.18
CA LYS A 162 12.11 2.57 9.33
C LYS A 162 12.49 4.03 9.10
N ALA A 163 11.64 4.94 9.56
CA ALA A 163 11.95 6.36 9.56
C ALA A 163 11.45 7.04 10.83
N GLN A 164 12.22 7.99 11.32
CA GLN A 164 11.83 8.79 12.48
C GLN A 164 10.69 9.73 12.06
N LEU A 165 9.64 9.78 12.88
CA LEU A 165 8.54 10.70 12.74
C LEU A 165 8.68 11.83 13.75
N ARG A 166 8.31 13.05 13.35
CA ARG A 166 8.24 14.17 14.31
C ARG A 166 7.08 13.99 15.27
N GLN A 167 7.08 14.67 16.39
CA GLN A 167 5.99 14.54 17.37
C GLN A 167 4.65 15.03 16.80
N GLU A 168 4.66 16.12 16.03
CA GLU A 168 3.49 16.78 15.45
C GLU A 168 3.10 16.26 14.05
N GLU A 169 3.89 15.35 13.48
CA GLU A 169 3.67 14.86 12.12
C GLU A 169 2.35 14.10 12.00
N HIS A 170 1.65 14.27 10.90
CA HIS A 170 0.42 13.55 10.59
C HIS A 170 0.64 12.63 9.39
N ILE A 171 0.09 11.41 9.45
CA ILE A 171 0.22 10.42 8.39
C ILE A 171 -1.16 10.07 7.83
N TYR A 172 -1.29 10.10 6.51
CA TYR A 172 -2.53 9.82 5.79
C TYR A 172 -2.28 8.81 4.65
N GLY A 173 -3.24 7.92 4.37
CA GLY A 173 -3.17 7.03 3.20
C GLY A 173 -3.37 5.56 3.53
N LEU A 174 -2.51 4.71 2.98
CA LEU A 174 -2.57 3.24 2.97
C LEU A 174 -3.81 2.64 2.26
N GLY A 175 -4.47 3.41 1.40
CA GLY A 175 -5.64 2.98 0.65
C GLY A 175 -6.92 3.03 1.49
N GLU A 176 -7.72 1.97 1.42
CA GLU A 176 -8.96 1.86 2.16
C GLU A 176 -8.68 1.42 3.61
N ARG A 177 -9.02 2.28 4.57
CA ARG A 177 -8.91 1.95 6.00
C ARG A 177 -10.18 2.35 6.73
N ALA A 178 -10.75 1.43 7.50
CA ALA A 178 -11.88 1.73 8.39
C ALA A 178 -11.40 2.40 9.70
N ASN A 179 -10.39 3.28 9.63
CA ASN A 179 -9.75 3.87 10.80
C ASN A 179 -9.75 5.41 10.73
N ARG A 180 -9.13 6.06 11.72
CA ARG A 180 -8.96 7.51 11.75
C ARG A 180 -8.18 7.99 10.52
N LEU A 181 -8.52 9.18 10.04
CA LEU A 181 -7.85 9.79 8.89
C LEU A 181 -6.35 9.98 9.13
N ASN A 182 -5.97 10.55 10.29
CA ASN A 182 -4.57 10.53 10.73
C ASN A 182 -4.24 9.18 11.35
N LEU A 183 -3.47 8.37 10.63
CA LEU A 183 -3.13 6.99 10.98
C LEU A 183 -2.28 6.89 12.25
N ARG A 184 -1.56 7.94 12.65
CA ARG A 184 -0.82 7.96 13.92
C ARG A 184 -1.71 7.93 15.15
N LEU A 185 -2.96 8.37 15.01
CA LEU A 185 -3.94 8.38 16.09
C LEU A 185 -4.70 7.04 16.21
N ALA A 186 -4.47 6.11 15.28
CA ALA A 186 -5.05 4.78 15.32
C ALA A 186 -4.39 3.93 16.41
N ARG A 187 -5.20 3.09 17.05
CA ARG A 187 -4.75 2.20 18.12
C ARG A 187 -5.19 0.78 17.86
N GLU A 188 -4.44 -0.17 18.40
CA GLU A 188 -4.85 -1.57 18.35
C GLU A 188 -6.10 -1.82 19.18
N THR A 189 -6.86 -2.81 18.76
CA THR A 189 -8.06 -3.30 19.45
C THR A 189 -7.85 -4.73 19.87
N THR A 190 -8.27 -5.07 21.09
CA THR A 190 -8.27 -6.47 21.57
C THR A 190 -9.27 -7.31 20.78
N GLU A 191 -9.22 -8.64 20.93
CA GLU A 191 -10.22 -9.56 20.34
C GLU A 191 -11.67 -9.24 20.74
N LYS A 192 -11.84 -8.57 21.90
CA LYS A 192 -13.14 -8.11 22.42
C LYS A 192 -13.57 -6.74 21.89
N GLY A 193 -12.74 -6.09 21.05
CA GLY A 193 -13.01 -4.78 20.47
C GLY A 193 -12.64 -3.58 21.36
N GLU A 194 -11.88 -3.80 22.43
CA GLU A 194 -11.46 -2.71 23.33
C GLU A 194 -10.19 -2.03 22.81
N LEU A 195 -10.15 -0.70 22.86
CA LEU A 195 -8.96 0.07 22.46
C LEU A 195 -7.80 -0.16 23.44
N THR A 196 -6.61 -0.30 22.89
CA THR A 196 -5.34 -0.37 23.64
C THR A 196 -4.53 0.92 23.44
N ASP A 197 -3.48 1.11 24.23
CA ASP A 197 -2.55 2.22 24.01
C ASP A 197 -1.52 1.94 22.90
N GLN A 198 -1.50 0.72 22.36
CA GLN A 198 -0.53 0.32 21.35
C GLN A 198 -0.86 0.97 19.99
N PRO A 199 0.14 1.48 19.25
CA PRO A 199 -0.04 1.97 17.89
C PRO A 199 -0.63 0.89 16.99
N LYS A 200 -1.57 1.26 16.11
CA LYS A 200 -2.14 0.32 15.14
C LYS A 200 -1.08 -0.20 14.17
N SER A 201 -1.10 -1.51 13.94
CA SER A 201 -0.42 -2.19 12.84
C SER A 201 -1.41 -2.40 11.69
N PHE A 202 -1.15 -1.73 10.58
CA PHE A 202 -1.96 -1.81 9.37
C PHE A 202 -1.40 -2.89 8.45
N ARG A 203 -2.21 -3.90 8.16
CA ARG A 203 -1.84 -5.01 7.30
C ARG A 203 -2.13 -4.68 5.84
N MET A 204 -1.16 -4.90 4.97
CA MET A 204 -1.30 -4.82 3.52
C MET A 204 -1.66 -6.20 2.97
N TRP A 205 -2.94 -6.53 3.08
CA TRP A 205 -3.47 -7.79 2.58
C TRP A 205 -4.94 -7.61 2.21
N ASN A 206 -5.28 -7.66 0.92
CA ASN A 206 -6.67 -7.51 0.50
C ASN A 206 -7.52 -8.62 1.12
N TYR A 207 -8.51 -8.23 1.89
CA TYR A 207 -9.35 -9.13 2.66
C TYR A 207 -10.83 -8.82 2.45
N ASP A 208 -11.61 -9.85 2.17
CA ASP A 208 -13.06 -9.74 2.12
C ASP A 208 -13.62 -9.69 3.55
N ALA A 209 -13.90 -8.48 4.03
CA ALA A 209 -14.54 -8.26 5.31
C ALA A 209 -16.04 -8.67 5.32
N ALA A 210 -16.59 -9.10 4.18
CA ALA A 210 -17.96 -9.59 4.00
C ALA A 210 -19.04 -8.65 4.58
N GLY A 211 -18.81 -7.34 4.49
CA GLY A 211 -19.68 -6.29 5.05
C GLY A 211 -19.73 -6.25 6.59
N LYS A 212 -18.91 -7.05 7.29
CA LYS A 212 -18.85 -7.13 8.75
C LYS A 212 -17.61 -6.42 9.27
N TYR A 213 -17.58 -5.11 9.11
CA TYR A 213 -16.50 -4.26 9.63
C TYR A 213 -17.07 -3.07 10.38
N GLY A 214 -16.27 -2.51 11.29
CA GLY A 214 -16.58 -1.30 12.04
C GLY A 214 -15.36 -0.38 12.12
N PRO A 215 -15.47 0.74 12.85
CA PRO A 215 -14.32 1.59 13.11
C PRO A 215 -13.17 0.79 13.77
N GLY A 216 -11.98 0.86 13.19
CA GLY A 216 -10.79 0.13 13.62
C GLY A 216 -10.50 -1.15 12.85
N SER A 217 -11.46 -1.67 12.07
CA SER A 217 -11.27 -2.91 11.30
C SER A 217 -10.12 -2.81 10.29
N ASP A 218 -9.29 -3.84 10.28
CA ASP A 218 -8.12 -3.98 9.41
C ASP A 218 -7.74 -5.48 9.35
N PRO A 219 -7.30 -6.02 8.19
CA PRO A 219 -7.24 -5.37 6.88
C PRO A 219 -8.62 -5.17 6.23
N MET A 220 -8.64 -4.41 5.12
CA MET A 220 -9.83 -4.10 4.31
C MET A 220 -9.67 -4.61 2.86
N TYR A 221 -10.61 -4.28 1.98
CA TYR A 221 -10.70 -4.84 0.63
C TYR A 221 -9.53 -4.39 -0.26
N ILE A 222 -9.05 -3.15 -0.07
CA ILE A 222 -8.03 -2.54 -0.94
C ILE A 222 -6.83 -2.04 -0.14
N SER A 223 -5.67 -2.59 -0.44
CA SER A 223 -4.36 -2.16 0.06
C SER A 223 -3.61 -1.36 -1.00
N ILE A 224 -3.26 -0.10 -0.67
CA ILE A 224 -2.39 0.73 -1.52
C ILE A 224 -1.23 1.24 -0.65
N PRO A 225 0.03 0.77 -0.84
CA PRO A 225 1.16 1.10 0.02
C PRO A 225 1.73 2.50 -0.27
N VAL A 226 0.88 3.52 -0.16
CA VAL A 226 1.20 4.94 -0.31
C VAL A 226 0.76 5.69 0.93
N TYR A 227 1.60 6.59 1.46
CA TYR A 227 1.18 7.52 2.50
C TYR A 227 1.78 8.91 2.32
N LEU A 228 1.07 9.91 2.83
CA LEU A 228 1.45 11.31 2.90
C LEU A 228 1.84 11.64 4.34
N GLY A 229 3.05 12.15 4.53
CA GLY A 229 3.49 12.80 5.76
C GLY A 229 3.29 14.31 5.68
N LEU A 230 2.77 14.91 6.74
CA LEU A 230 2.52 16.34 6.85
C LEU A 230 2.95 16.84 8.23
N HIS A 231 3.82 17.84 8.26
CA HIS A 231 4.32 18.46 9.50
C HIS A 231 4.67 19.94 9.24
N GLN A 232 5.16 20.65 10.25
CA GLN A 232 5.42 22.10 10.14
C GLN A 232 6.45 22.48 9.06
N GLN A 233 7.43 21.62 8.79
CA GLN A 233 8.45 21.86 7.75
C GLN A 233 7.98 21.55 6.31
N GLY A 234 6.74 21.06 6.12
CA GLY A 234 6.23 20.71 4.80
C GLY A 234 5.57 19.33 4.75
N SER A 235 5.44 18.79 3.54
CA SER A 235 4.86 17.47 3.31
C SER A 235 5.66 16.66 2.30
N TYR A 236 5.49 15.35 2.39
CA TYR A 236 6.07 14.39 1.47
C TYR A 236 5.11 13.23 1.23
N LEU A 237 5.25 12.56 0.09
CA LEU A 237 4.54 11.32 -0.22
C LEU A 237 5.56 10.21 -0.45
N ILE A 238 5.28 9.04 0.11
CA ILE A 238 6.04 7.82 -0.14
C ILE A 238 5.12 6.74 -0.67
N PHE A 239 5.53 6.09 -1.76
CA PHE A 239 4.85 4.95 -2.37
C PHE A 239 5.82 3.78 -2.50
N TYR A 240 5.50 2.64 -1.90
CA TYR A 240 6.29 1.42 -2.03
C TYR A 240 5.80 0.60 -3.23
N GLU A 241 6.70 0.32 -4.16
CA GLU A 241 6.42 -0.58 -5.27
C GLU A 241 6.71 -2.01 -4.83
N ASN A 242 5.82 -2.54 -4.00
CA ASN A 242 5.92 -3.88 -3.43
C ASN A 242 4.52 -4.44 -3.14
N SER A 243 4.23 -5.60 -3.73
CA SER A 243 2.94 -6.29 -3.66
C SER A 243 2.86 -7.39 -2.60
N TYR A 244 3.93 -7.64 -1.86
CA TYR A 244 3.96 -8.66 -0.81
C TYR A 244 3.14 -8.21 0.39
N GLU A 245 2.78 -9.18 1.24
CA GLU A 245 2.22 -8.87 2.54
C GLU A 245 3.16 -7.96 3.32
N ALA A 246 2.60 -6.95 3.98
CA ALA A 246 3.36 -6.02 4.78
C ALA A 246 2.58 -5.55 6.00
N ARG A 247 3.31 -5.03 6.99
CA ARG A 247 2.76 -4.36 8.17
C ARG A 247 3.32 -2.95 8.26
N PHE A 248 2.43 -1.97 8.43
CA PHE A 248 2.78 -0.57 8.63
C PHE A 248 2.40 -0.13 10.03
N THR A 249 3.33 0.49 10.76
CA THR A 249 3.05 1.14 12.05
C THR A 249 3.55 2.57 12.03
N PHE A 250 2.83 3.48 12.70
CA PHE A 250 3.19 4.90 12.74
C PHE A 250 3.17 5.42 14.19
N ALA A 251 4.27 5.18 14.90
CA ALA A 251 4.48 5.67 16.26
C ALA A 251 5.46 6.87 16.25
N ASP A 252 6.51 6.82 17.07
CA ASP A 252 7.69 7.70 16.94
C ASP A 252 8.57 7.30 15.74
N VAL A 253 8.42 6.05 15.30
CA VAL A 253 9.05 5.50 14.11
C VAL A 253 7.94 4.99 13.18
N ALA A 254 7.95 5.44 11.93
CA ALA A 254 7.22 4.82 10.85
C ALA A 254 7.95 3.54 10.45
N THR A 255 7.26 2.40 10.51
CA THR A 255 7.81 1.11 10.11
C THR A 255 7.02 0.58 8.92
N ALA A 256 7.71 0.13 7.88
CA ALA A 256 7.17 -0.67 6.79
C ALA A 256 7.91 -2.02 6.78
N ASP A 257 7.22 -3.06 7.22
CA ASP A 257 7.75 -4.41 7.35
C ASP A 257 7.17 -5.31 6.26
N PHE A 258 7.92 -5.54 5.20
CA PHE A 258 7.51 -6.36 4.04
C PHE A 258 7.99 -7.79 4.19
N ASP A 259 7.10 -8.76 4.00
CA ASP A 259 7.43 -10.19 4.09
C ASP A 259 8.12 -10.72 2.82
N GLY A 260 8.19 -9.92 1.75
CA GLY A 260 8.96 -10.26 0.56
C GLY A 260 9.26 -9.09 -0.37
N GLY A 261 9.94 -9.39 -1.48
CA GLY A 261 10.17 -8.45 -2.58
C GLY A 261 11.33 -7.47 -2.35
N ALA A 262 11.48 -6.52 -3.27
CA ALA A 262 12.47 -5.45 -3.17
C ALA A 262 12.01 -4.31 -2.23
N LEU A 263 12.97 -3.62 -1.62
CA LEU A 263 12.73 -2.33 -1.00
C LEU A 263 12.92 -1.23 -2.05
N ARG A 264 11.90 -1.10 -2.92
CA ARG A 264 11.78 -0.03 -3.90
C ARG A 264 10.64 0.90 -3.53
N TYR A 265 10.92 2.17 -3.43
CA TYR A 265 9.91 3.19 -3.15
C TYR A 265 10.18 4.49 -3.88
N TYR A 266 9.14 5.29 -4.00
CA TYR A 266 9.14 6.59 -4.63
C TYR A 266 8.84 7.63 -3.58
N PHE A 267 9.63 8.70 -3.54
CA PHE A 267 9.52 9.76 -2.54
C PHE A 267 9.43 11.11 -3.25
N SER A 268 8.38 11.88 -2.92
CA SER A 268 8.15 13.22 -3.46
C SER A 268 7.96 14.24 -2.36
N VAL A 269 8.41 15.46 -2.60
CA VAL A 269 8.29 16.60 -1.67
C VAL A 269 7.52 17.75 -2.30
N GLY A 270 6.82 18.52 -1.48
CA GLY A 270 6.03 19.67 -1.93
C GLY A 270 4.70 19.75 -1.20
N SER A 271 3.79 20.62 -1.65
CA SER A 271 2.43 20.66 -1.12
C SER A 271 1.68 19.34 -1.35
N PRO A 272 0.65 19.02 -0.54
CA PRO A 272 -0.13 17.79 -0.73
C PRO A 272 -0.67 17.61 -2.17
N ALA A 273 -1.09 18.70 -2.82
CA ALA A 273 -1.56 18.66 -4.21
C ALA A 273 -0.45 18.31 -5.21
N GLN A 274 0.76 18.84 -5.01
CA GLN A 274 1.92 18.57 -5.88
C GLN A 274 2.36 17.11 -5.76
N VAL A 275 2.53 16.60 -4.54
CA VAL A 275 3.00 15.22 -4.33
C VAL A 275 1.96 14.19 -4.79
N LEU A 276 0.66 14.47 -4.67
CA LEU A 276 -0.41 13.65 -5.26
C LEU A 276 -0.42 13.72 -6.79
N SER A 277 -0.12 14.88 -7.38
CA SER A 277 0.05 15.00 -8.84
C SER A 277 1.25 14.18 -9.32
N ARG A 278 2.38 14.17 -8.60
CA ARG A 278 3.55 13.31 -8.92
C ARG A 278 3.21 11.84 -8.81
N TYR A 279 2.51 11.45 -7.74
CA TYR A 279 2.05 10.08 -7.58
C TYR A 279 1.19 9.61 -8.76
N THR A 280 0.19 10.39 -9.16
CA THR A 280 -0.68 10.04 -10.31
C THR A 280 0.00 10.21 -11.67
N GLU A 281 1.05 11.02 -11.78
CA GLU A 281 1.90 11.06 -12.97
C GLU A 281 2.73 9.78 -13.12
N LEU A 282 3.18 9.19 -12.01
CA LEU A 282 3.84 7.89 -11.98
C LEU A 282 2.84 6.75 -12.26
N THR A 283 1.73 6.73 -11.54
CA THR A 283 0.83 5.56 -11.48
C THR A 283 -0.33 5.60 -12.47
N GLY A 284 -0.56 6.74 -13.11
CA GLY A 284 -1.63 6.96 -14.06
C GLY A 284 -2.68 7.93 -13.51
N ARG A 285 -3.05 8.92 -14.33
CA ARG A 285 -4.13 9.86 -14.02
C ARG A 285 -5.46 9.16 -14.23
N ALA A 286 -6.34 9.23 -13.22
CA ALA A 286 -7.69 8.69 -13.35
C ALA A 286 -8.42 9.38 -14.52
N PRO A 287 -9.02 8.62 -15.46
CA PRO A 287 -9.81 9.22 -16.52
C PRO A 287 -11.06 9.88 -15.95
N LEU A 288 -11.56 10.92 -16.61
CA LEU A 288 -12.84 11.52 -16.25
C LEU A 288 -13.94 10.46 -16.45
N PRO A 289 -14.73 10.11 -15.42
CA PRO A 289 -15.82 9.17 -15.59
C PRO A 289 -16.90 9.79 -16.50
N PRO A 290 -17.71 8.96 -17.19
CA PRO A 290 -18.82 9.48 -17.97
C PRO A 290 -19.81 10.21 -17.06
N ARG A 291 -20.44 11.28 -17.56
CA ARG A 291 -21.29 12.18 -16.75
C ARG A 291 -22.37 11.45 -15.95
N TRP A 292 -22.97 10.39 -16.51
CA TRP A 292 -24.01 9.62 -15.83
C TRP A 292 -23.52 8.93 -14.56
N ALA A 293 -22.22 8.63 -14.44
CA ALA A 293 -21.65 7.97 -13.27
C ALA A 293 -21.60 8.87 -12.02
N LEU A 294 -21.79 10.19 -12.19
CA LEU A 294 -21.88 11.16 -11.09
C LEU A 294 -23.32 11.38 -10.61
N GLY A 295 -24.31 10.77 -11.28
CA GLY A 295 -25.70 10.82 -10.89
C GLY A 295 -26.08 9.73 -9.89
N TYR A 296 -27.35 9.72 -9.47
CA TYR A 296 -27.83 8.72 -8.51
C TYR A 296 -27.87 7.33 -9.14
N HIS A 297 -27.24 6.36 -8.47
CA HIS A 297 -27.24 4.95 -8.86
C HIS A 297 -28.08 4.14 -7.87
N GLN A 298 -28.98 3.33 -8.40
CA GLN A 298 -29.77 2.39 -7.61
C GLN A 298 -29.15 0.99 -7.70
N SER A 299 -28.93 0.34 -6.55
CA SER A 299 -28.41 -1.03 -6.47
C SER A 299 -29.09 -1.80 -5.33
N ARG A 300 -29.11 -3.13 -5.42
CA ARG A 300 -29.49 -4.08 -4.35
C ARG A 300 -29.02 -5.47 -4.73
N TRP A 301 -28.82 -6.31 -3.72
CA TRP A 301 -28.62 -7.75 -3.87
C TRP A 301 -29.97 -8.48 -3.73
N GLY A 302 -30.69 -8.84 -4.78
CA GLY A 302 -30.50 -8.59 -6.20
C GLY A 302 -31.79 -8.17 -6.90
N TYR A 303 -31.73 -8.05 -8.23
CA TYR A 303 -32.89 -7.96 -9.12
C TYR A 303 -33.07 -9.27 -9.88
N ARG A 304 -33.93 -10.16 -9.40
CA ARG A 304 -34.06 -11.53 -9.93
C ARG A 304 -34.79 -11.65 -11.26
N THR A 305 -35.42 -10.58 -11.73
CA THR A 305 -36.21 -10.59 -12.98
C THR A 305 -36.09 -9.25 -13.69
N GLU A 306 -36.20 -9.28 -15.02
CA GLU A 306 -36.30 -8.07 -15.85
C GLU A 306 -37.45 -7.16 -15.38
N GLN A 307 -38.59 -7.75 -15.03
CA GLN A 307 -39.76 -7.02 -14.55
C GLN A 307 -39.43 -6.20 -13.29
N ALA A 308 -38.71 -6.76 -12.32
CA ALA A 308 -38.33 -6.04 -11.10
C ALA A 308 -37.43 -4.82 -11.41
N VAL A 309 -36.53 -4.93 -12.39
CA VAL A 309 -35.70 -3.81 -12.84
C VAL A 309 -36.56 -2.72 -13.48
N ARG A 310 -37.49 -3.10 -14.36
CA ARG A 310 -38.40 -2.16 -15.05
C ARG A 310 -39.33 -1.45 -14.08
N GLU A 311 -39.90 -2.16 -13.12
CA GLU A 311 -40.75 -1.61 -12.07
C GLU A 311 -39.99 -0.59 -11.21
N THR A 312 -38.75 -0.91 -10.83
CA THR A 312 -37.88 0.03 -10.08
C THR A 312 -37.66 1.32 -10.86
N ALA A 313 -37.31 1.24 -12.15
CA ALA A 313 -37.14 2.42 -12.99
C ALA A 313 -38.44 3.25 -13.13
N GLN A 314 -39.59 2.57 -13.26
CA GLN A 314 -40.89 3.24 -13.34
C GLN A 314 -41.24 3.96 -12.03
N GLN A 315 -40.90 3.40 -10.87
CA GLN A 315 -41.13 4.04 -9.57
C GLN A 315 -40.31 5.32 -9.39
N PHE A 316 -39.02 5.31 -9.75
CA PHE A 316 -38.20 6.53 -9.75
C PHE A 316 -38.84 7.64 -10.61
N LYS A 317 -39.31 7.28 -11.81
CA LYS A 317 -40.00 8.21 -12.70
C LYS A 317 -41.33 8.72 -12.11
N ALA A 318 -42.14 7.84 -11.53
CA ALA A 318 -43.43 8.21 -10.95
C ALA A 318 -43.30 9.10 -9.70
N LEU A 319 -42.20 8.96 -8.96
CA LEU A 319 -41.88 9.75 -7.77
C LEU A 319 -41.06 11.00 -8.07
N ASP A 320 -40.76 11.29 -9.34
CA ASP A 320 -39.89 12.40 -9.77
C ASP A 320 -38.50 12.39 -9.08
N LEU A 321 -37.94 11.18 -8.89
CA LEU A 321 -36.61 10.99 -8.31
C LEU A 321 -35.55 10.82 -9.41
N PRO A 322 -34.36 11.41 -9.25
CA PRO A 322 -33.28 11.27 -10.22
C PRO A 322 -32.75 9.83 -10.24
N LEU A 323 -32.49 9.30 -11.44
CA LEU A 323 -31.90 7.98 -11.65
C LEU A 323 -30.99 8.01 -12.87
N SER A 324 -29.72 7.63 -12.70
CA SER A 324 -28.73 7.56 -13.79
C SER A 324 -28.35 6.13 -14.17
N ALA A 325 -28.34 5.20 -13.21
CA ALA A 325 -28.07 3.79 -13.48
C ALA A 325 -28.76 2.87 -12.47
N ILE A 326 -29.08 1.65 -12.91
CA ILE A 326 -29.45 0.53 -12.03
C ILE A 326 -28.36 -0.54 -12.16
N HIS A 327 -27.78 -0.95 -11.05
CA HIS A 327 -26.79 -2.03 -11.00
C HIS A 327 -27.49 -3.38 -10.87
N MET A 328 -27.09 -4.34 -11.70
CA MET A 328 -27.55 -5.72 -11.65
C MET A 328 -26.48 -6.55 -10.94
N ASP A 329 -26.84 -7.19 -9.83
CA ASP A 329 -25.94 -8.01 -9.02
C ASP A 329 -25.71 -9.40 -9.65
N ILE A 330 -24.86 -10.23 -9.06
CA ILE A 330 -24.42 -11.52 -9.61
C ILE A 330 -25.52 -12.60 -9.60
N ASP A 331 -26.64 -12.38 -8.92
CA ASP A 331 -27.76 -13.33 -8.76
C ASP A 331 -28.85 -13.21 -9.84
N VAL A 332 -28.54 -12.54 -10.96
CA VAL A 332 -29.41 -12.34 -12.13
C VAL A 332 -29.49 -13.58 -13.00
#